data_AF-A0AAW9JBM7-F1
#
_entry.id   AF-A0AAW9JBM7-F1
#
_cell.length_a   1.000
_cell.length_b   1.000
_cell.length_c   1.000
_cell.angle_alpha   90.00
_cell.angle_beta   90.00
_cell.angle_gamma   90.00
#
_symmetry.space_group_name_H-M   'P 1'
#
loop_
_entity.id
_entity.type
_entity.pdbx_description
1 polymer ?
#
loop_
_entity_poly.entity_id
_entity_poly.type
_entity_poly.pdbx_seq_one_letter_code
_entity_poly.pdbx_strand_id
1 'polypeptide(L)'
;ALLKTKKVEIVVDMMPTQSLSEVEDFLEGHFAMFSHRPIIDDLIGIVNKKLIPTLLKEANILNLHSPCYDLAWDEKKRLINLLKYWKFKCTDTNGFNQAQVTIGGVDTKDVNPKTLESKLVENLYFCGEILDV
;
A
#
# COMPACT_ATOMS: atom_id res chain seq x y z
N ALA A 1 9.60 10.70 -9.45
CA ALA A 1 10.75 10.27 -8.60
C ALA A 1 11.43 9.02 -9.14
N LEU A 2 10.67 7.97 -9.46
CA LEU A 2 11.15 6.74 -10.14
C LEU A 2 11.87 7.03 -11.47
N LEU A 3 11.26 7.83 -12.35
CA LEU A 3 11.87 8.28 -13.62
C LEU A 3 13.17 9.09 -13.45
N LYS A 4 13.42 9.62 -12.25
CA LYS A 4 14.66 10.33 -11.90
C LYS A 4 15.64 9.41 -11.13
N THR A 5 15.52 8.10 -11.32
CA THR A 5 16.30 7.02 -10.69
C THR A 5 16.39 7.10 -9.17
N LYS A 6 15.40 7.72 -8.51
CA LYS A 6 15.34 7.75 -7.04
C LYS A 6 14.68 6.47 -6.54
N LYS A 7 15.20 5.92 -5.45
CA LYS A 7 14.55 4.82 -4.73
C LYS A 7 13.20 5.32 -4.19
N VAL A 8 12.13 4.63 -4.55
CA VAL A 8 10.78 4.89 -4.08
C VAL A 8 10.26 3.63 -3.41
N GLU A 9 9.68 3.80 -2.23
CA GLU A 9 9.05 2.73 -1.48
C GLU A 9 7.57 3.06 -1.28
N ILE A 10 6.72 2.05 -1.42
CA ILE A 10 5.32 2.10 -1.04
C ILE A 10 5.19 1.35 0.28
N VAL A 11 4.42 1.91 1.20
CA VAL A 11 4.07 1.26 2.46
C VAL A 11 2.58 0.98 2.44
N VAL A 12 2.22 -0.28 2.66
CA VAL A 12 0.83 -0.72 2.81
C VAL A 12 0.54 -0.92 4.28
N ASP A 13 -0.48 -0.22 4.76
CA ASP A 13 -1.08 -0.42 6.07
C ASP A 13 -2.38 -1.22 5.88
N MET A 14 -2.38 -2.46 6.36
CA MET A 14 -3.52 -3.37 6.27
C MET A 14 -4.58 -3.12 7.36
N MET A 15 -4.26 -2.29 8.36
CA MET A 15 -5.15 -1.95 9.48
C MET A 15 -5.15 -0.43 9.71
N PRO A 16 -5.55 0.39 8.72
CA PRO A 16 -5.36 1.84 8.73
C PRO A 16 -6.16 2.57 9.81
N THR A 17 -7.22 1.95 10.32
CA THR A 17 -8.09 2.52 11.35
C THR A 17 -7.59 2.29 12.77
N GLN A 18 -6.62 1.40 12.96
CA GLN A 18 -6.08 1.03 14.26
C GLN A 18 -4.65 1.55 14.40
N SER A 19 -4.28 2.00 15.58
CA SER A 19 -2.90 2.26 15.96
C SER A 19 -2.09 0.97 16.07
N LEU A 20 -0.75 1.08 16.07
CA LEU A 20 0.12 -0.09 16.22
C LEU A 20 -0.17 -0.85 17.52
N SER A 21 -0.34 -0.14 18.64
CA SER A 21 -0.64 -0.76 19.94
C SER A 21 -1.98 -1.48 19.95
N GLU A 22 -3.02 -0.92 19.32
CA GLU A 22 -4.32 -1.60 19.21
C GLU A 22 -4.24 -2.89 18.38
N VAL A 23 -3.39 -2.91 17.35
CA VAL A 23 -3.14 -4.13 16.56
C VAL A 23 -2.33 -5.15 17.36
N GLU A 24 -1.32 -4.70 18.13
CA GLU A 24 -0.57 -5.56 19.05
C GLU A 24 -1.52 -6.25 20.05
N ASP A 25 -2.34 -5.47 20.76
CA ASP A 25 -3.30 -5.97 21.75
C ASP A 25 -4.33 -6.93 21.12
N PHE A 26 -4.86 -6.57 19.95
CA PHE A 26 -5.81 -7.40 19.22
C PHE A 26 -5.21 -8.76 18.84
N LEU A 27 -4.02 -8.77 18.25
CA LEU A 27 -3.38 -10.01 17.80
C LEU A 27 -2.88 -10.87 18.95
N GLU A 28 -2.36 -10.27 20.02
CA GLU A 28 -1.98 -11.04 21.21
C GLU A 28 -3.18 -11.74 21.85
N GLY A 29 -4.32 -11.03 21.97
CA GLY A 29 -5.56 -11.62 22.46
C GLY A 29 -6.07 -12.74 21.55
N HIS A 30 -6.00 -12.54 20.23
CA HIS A 30 -6.45 -13.51 19.24
C HIS A 30 -5.59 -14.78 19.24
N PHE A 31 -4.26 -14.64 19.21
CA PHE A 31 -3.33 -15.78 19.30
C PHE A 31 -3.45 -16.54 20.63
N ALA A 32 -3.75 -15.84 21.72
CA ALA A 32 -3.97 -16.49 23.02
C ALA A 32 -5.28 -17.30 23.03
N MET A 33 -6.36 -16.72 22.52
CA MET A 33 -7.69 -17.36 22.46
C MET A 33 -7.70 -18.61 21.59
N PHE A 34 -6.96 -18.60 20.49
CA PHE A 34 -6.92 -19.68 19.50
C PHE A 34 -5.56 -20.38 19.42
N SER A 35 -4.81 -20.39 20.53
CA SER A 35 -3.44 -20.89 20.64
C SER A 35 -3.16 -22.27 20.02
N HIS A 36 -4.13 -23.19 20.04
CA HIS A 36 -4.02 -24.55 19.49
C HIS A 36 -4.22 -24.62 17.96
N ARG A 37 -4.75 -23.57 17.33
CA ARG A 37 -5.03 -23.54 15.90
C ARG A 37 -3.75 -23.31 15.10
N PRO A 38 -3.68 -23.84 13.86
CA PRO A 38 -2.63 -23.47 12.92
C PRO A 38 -2.59 -21.95 12.68
N ILE A 39 -1.39 -21.36 12.63
CA ILE A 39 -1.20 -19.92 12.41
C ILE A 39 -1.90 -19.43 11.14
N ILE A 40 -1.85 -20.23 10.06
CA ILE A 40 -2.51 -19.90 8.79
C ILE A 40 -4.02 -19.77 8.93
N ASP A 41 -4.65 -20.58 9.77
CA ASP A 41 -6.10 -20.58 9.97
C ASP A 41 -6.53 -19.48 10.93
N ASP A 42 -5.67 -19.15 11.90
CA ASP A 42 -5.92 -18.10 12.88
C ASP A 42 -6.00 -16.70 12.25
N LEU A 43 -5.20 -16.46 11.21
CA LEU A 43 -5.19 -15.20 10.45
C LEU A 43 -6.36 -15.07 9.46
N ILE A 44 -7.16 -16.13 9.26
CA ILE A 44 -8.34 -16.07 8.39
C ILE A 44 -9.39 -15.17 9.01
N GLY A 45 -9.83 -14.16 8.25
CA GLY A 45 -10.78 -13.15 8.71
C GLY A 45 -10.12 -11.89 9.26
N ILE A 46 -8.81 -11.95 9.54
CA ILE A 46 -7.99 -10.76 9.83
C ILE A 46 -7.43 -10.20 8.53
N VAL A 47 -6.86 -11.06 7.69
CA VAL A 47 -6.40 -10.70 6.35
C VAL A 47 -6.94 -11.69 5.30
N ASN A 48 -6.82 -11.32 4.02
CA ASN A 48 -7.25 -12.20 2.94
C ASN A 48 -6.46 -13.52 2.96
N LYS A 49 -7.16 -14.67 2.92
CA LYS A 49 -6.56 -16.02 2.95
C LYS A 49 -5.41 -16.22 1.94
N LYS A 50 -5.49 -15.61 0.76
CA LYS A 50 -4.45 -15.74 -0.27
C LYS A 50 -3.15 -14.99 0.08
N LEU A 51 -3.22 -13.99 0.94
CA LEU A 51 -2.06 -13.21 1.38
C LEU A 51 -1.35 -13.80 2.58
N ILE A 52 -2.06 -14.59 3.42
CA ILE A 52 -1.52 -15.16 4.66
C ILE A 52 -0.19 -15.89 4.44
N PRO A 53 -0.04 -16.80 3.45
CA PRO A 53 1.23 -17.50 3.27
C PRO A 53 2.39 -16.57 2.93
N THR A 54 2.13 -15.55 2.11
CA THR A 54 3.13 -14.56 1.72
C THR A 54 3.50 -13.67 2.91
N LEU A 55 2.52 -13.21 3.68
CA LEU A 55 2.73 -12.38 4.88
C LEU A 55 3.56 -13.12 5.94
N LEU A 56 3.22 -14.38 6.22
CA LEU A 56 3.97 -15.21 7.17
C LEU A 56 5.41 -15.46 6.70
N LYS A 57 5.60 -15.70 5.39
CA LYS A 57 6.93 -15.85 4.81
C LYS A 57 7.77 -14.57 4.95
N GLU A 58 7.19 -13.39 4.68
CA GLU A 58 7.84 -12.09 4.89
C GLU A 58 8.16 -11.85 6.38
N ALA A 59 7.35 -12.39 7.30
CA ALA A 59 7.61 -12.37 8.74
C ALA A 59 8.69 -13.38 9.19
N ASN A 60 9.28 -14.15 8.27
CA ASN A 60 10.18 -15.28 8.54
C ASN A 60 9.53 -16.42 9.36
N ILE A 61 8.22 -16.60 9.26
CA ILE A 61 7.49 -17.72 9.86
C ILE A 61 7.35 -18.82 8.81
N LEU A 62 8.18 -19.87 8.92
CA LEU A 62 8.31 -20.91 7.89
C LEU A 62 7.33 -22.07 8.05
N ASN A 63 6.89 -22.35 9.29
CA ASN A 63 5.93 -23.41 9.57
C ASN A 63 4.52 -22.82 9.73
N LEU A 64 3.80 -22.68 8.61
CA LEU A 64 2.48 -22.04 8.60
C LEU A 64 1.40 -22.85 9.34
N HIS A 65 1.65 -24.16 9.50
CA HIS A 65 0.72 -25.10 10.11
C HIS A 65 1.06 -25.41 11.57
N SER A 66 2.13 -24.84 12.13
CA SER A 66 2.36 -24.97 13.57
C SER A 66 1.25 -24.25 14.35
N PRO A 67 0.95 -24.71 15.55
CA PRO A 67 0.03 -24.02 16.44
C PRO A 67 0.48 -22.60 16.78
N CYS A 68 -0.46 -21.70 17.03
CA CYS A 68 -0.18 -20.31 17.43
C CYS A 68 0.62 -20.18 18.74
N TYR A 69 0.59 -21.17 19.64
CA TYR A 69 1.42 -21.14 20.85
C TYR A 69 2.93 -21.28 20.56
N ASP A 70 3.31 -21.83 19.42
CA ASP A 70 4.71 -21.95 19.01
C ASP A 70 5.28 -20.63 18.49
N LEU A 71 4.43 -19.62 18.22
CA LEU A 71 4.88 -18.30 17.78
C LEU A 71 5.68 -17.62 18.88
N ALA A 72 6.96 -17.38 18.58
CA ALA A 72 7.83 -16.60 19.42
C ALA A 72 7.41 -15.12 19.43
N TRP A 73 7.78 -14.40 20.48
CA TRP A 73 7.41 -12.98 20.63
C TRP A 73 7.97 -12.11 19.50
N ASP A 74 9.19 -12.39 19.04
CA ASP A 74 9.82 -11.69 17.91
C ASP A 74 9.11 -11.97 16.58
N GLU A 75 8.63 -13.19 16.35
CA GLU A 75 7.79 -13.55 15.19
C GLU A 75 6.49 -12.77 15.18
N LYS A 76 5.77 -12.74 16.31
CA LYS A 76 4.53 -11.95 16.47
C LYS A 76 4.80 -10.49 16.17
N LYS A 77 5.85 -9.92 16.76
CA LYS A 77 6.21 -8.51 16.55
C LYS A 77 6.56 -8.20 15.09
N ARG A 78 7.26 -9.08 14.39
CA ARG A 78 7.52 -8.92 12.94
C ARG A 78 6.22 -8.94 12.14
N LEU A 79 5.33 -9.89 12.42
CA LEU A 79 4.03 -10.00 11.77
C LEU A 79 3.16 -8.75 11.99
N ILE A 80 3.08 -8.27 13.24
CA ILE A 80 2.33 -7.05 13.59
C ILE A 80 2.90 -5.82 12.85
N ASN A 81 4.23 -5.68 12.82
CA ASN A 81 4.86 -4.59 12.07
C ASN A 81 4.58 -4.68 10.57
N LEU A 82 4.56 -5.87 9.99
CA LEU A 82 4.21 -6.04 8.58
C LEU A 82 2.75 -5.65 8.30
N LEU A 83 1.82 -5.94 9.21
CA LEU A 83 0.42 -5.54 9.03
C LEU A 83 0.25 -4.01 8.98
N LYS A 84 1.08 -3.24 9.68
CA LYS A 84 1.02 -1.76 9.68
C LYS A 84 1.93 -1.11 8.65
N TYR A 85 3.07 -1.73 8.35
CA TYR A 85 4.16 -1.12 7.60
C TYR A 85 4.76 -2.07 6.55
N TRP A 86 3.92 -2.69 5.72
CA TRP A 86 4.42 -3.59 4.67
C TRP A 86 5.08 -2.80 3.54
N LYS A 87 6.41 -2.89 3.45
CA LYS A 87 7.21 -2.10 2.50
C LYS A 87 7.41 -2.81 1.18
N PHE A 88 7.16 -2.11 0.09
CA PHE A 88 7.37 -2.56 -1.28
C PHE A 88 8.30 -1.60 -2.00
N LYS A 89 9.32 -2.14 -2.66
CA LYS A 89 10.19 -1.34 -3.53
C LYS A 89 9.52 -1.17 -4.88
N CYS A 90 9.32 0.07 -5.30
CA CYS A 90 8.84 0.34 -6.65
C CYS A 90 9.99 0.13 -7.63
N THR A 91 9.81 -0.82 -8.56
CA THR A 91 10.79 -1.11 -9.60
C THR A 91 10.58 -0.24 -10.84
N ASP A 92 9.33 -0.02 -11.22
CA ASP A 92 8.95 0.81 -12.37
C ASP A 92 7.48 1.24 -12.26
N THR A 93 7.00 2.01 -13.24
CA THR A 93 5.58 2.33 -13.46
C THR A 93 5.07 1.68 -14.74
N ASN A 94 3.78 1.32 -14.79
CA ASN A 94 3.18 0.88 -16.04
C ASN A 94 3.22 2.01 -17.10
N GLY A 95 3.33 1.63 -18.37
CA GLY A 95 3.37 2.58 -19.48
C GLY A 95 2.03 3.27 -19.76
N PHE A 96 2.05 4.22 -20.68
CA PHE A 96 0.91 5.10 -21.01
C PHE A 96 -0.40 4.36 -21.32
N ASN A 97 -0.33 3.21 -22.00
CA ASN A 97 -1.53 2.42 -22.35
C ASN A 97 -2.32 1.90 -21.14
N GLN A 98 -1.71 1.87 -19.96
CA GLN A 98 -2.37 1.47 -18.71
C GLN A 98 -2.56 2.65 -17.75
N ALA A 99 -2.14 3.86 -18.14
CA ALA A 99 -2.40 5.06 -17.36
C ALA A 99 -3.89 5.42 -17.49
N GLN A 100 -4.54 5.67 -16.35
CA GLN A 100 -5.94 6.11 -16.34
C GLN A 100 -6.06 7.64 -16.52
N VAL A 101 -5.01 8.37 -16.12
CA VAL A 101 -4.92 9.82 -16.22
C VAL A 101 -3.47 10.22 -16.50
N THR A 102 -3.27 11.34 -17.18
CA THR A 102 -1.95 11.96 -17.37
C THR A 102 -1.64 12.98 -16.27
N ILE A 103 -0.39 12.96 -15.78
CA ILE A 103 0.13 14.01 -14.91
C ILE A 103 1.01 14.92 -15.78
N GLY A 104 0.72 16.23 -15.78
CA GLY A 104 1.29 17.21 -16.71
C GLY A 104 0.30 17.64 -17.79
N GLY A 105 0.72 18.57 -18.64
CA GLY A 105 -0.13 19.13 -19.70
C GLY A 105 0.32 20.53 -20.07
N VAL A 106 -0.60 21.31 -20.65
CA VAL A 106 -0.43 22.75 -20.85
C VAL A 106 -0.45 23.44 -19.48
N ASP A 107 0.61 24.21 -19.18
CA ASP A 107 0.70 24.95 -17.92
C ASP A 107 -0.49 25.91 -17.78
N THR A 108 -1.30 25.67 -16.76
CA THR A 108 -2.50 26.47 -16.48
C THR A 108 -2.17 27.92 -16.14
N LYS A 109 -0.91 28.25 -15.83
CA LYS A 109 -0.44 29.65 -15.72
C LYS A 109 -0.50 30.41 -17.03
N ASP A 110 -0.37 29.72 -18.16
CA ASP A 110 -0.43 30.33 -19.50
C ASP A 110 -1.85 30.30 -20.10
N VAL A 111 -2.85 29.84 -19.32
CA VAL A 111 -4.24 29.77 -19.74
C VAL A 111 -5.11 30.67 -18.86
N ASN A 112 -6.05 31.39 -19.46
CA ASN A 112 -7.02 32.19 -18.74
C ASN A 112 -8.05 31.27 -18.05
N PRO A 113 -8.17 31.29 -16.71
CA PRO A 113 -9.01 30.34 -15.99
C PRO A 113 -10.51 30.55 -16.22
N LYS A 114 -10.94 31.70 -16.76
CA LYS A 114 -12.35 31.98 -17.07
C LYS A 114 -12.74 31.62 -18.50
N THR A 115 -11.85 31.89 -19.45
CA THR A 115 -12.15 31.72 -20.88
C THR A 115 -11.51 30.47 -21.48
N LEU A 116 -10.57 29.85 -20.77
CA LEU A 116 -9.72 28.76 -21.25
C LEU A 116 -8.82 29.13 -22.45
N GLU A 117 -8.70 30.42 -22.74
CA GLU A 117 -7.85 30.95 -23.81
C GLU A 117 -6.38 31.01 -23.39
N SER A 118 -5.48 30.75 -24.32
CA SER A 118 -4.04 30.97 -24.17
C SER A 118 -3.76 32.45 -23.94
N LYS A 119 -2.89 32.74 -22.96
CA LYS A 119 -2.35 34.08 -22.72
C LYS A 119 -1.24 34.45 -23.71
N LEU A 120 -0.72 33.48 -24.45
CA LEU A 120 0.41 33.64 -25.37
C LEU A 120 -0.04 33.80 -26.82
N VAL A 121 -1.19 33.22 -27.19
CA VAL A 121 -1.72 33.22 -28.55
C VAL A 121 -3.21 33.48 -28.51
N GLU A 122 -3.64 34.60 -29.09
CA GLU A 122 -5.06 34.97 -29.17
C GLU A 122 -5.86 33.92 -29.97
N ASN A 123 -7.11 33.69 -29.55
CA ASN A 123 -8.06 32.73 -30.14
C ASN A 123 -7.63 31.25 -30.10
N LEU A 124 -6.63 30.89 -29.30
CA LEU A 124 -6.28 29.50 -29.01
C LEU A 124 -6.82 29.09 -27.63
N TYR A 125 -7.54 27.97 -27.54
CA TYR A 125 -8.19 27.53 -26.31
C TYR A 125 -7.79 26.10 -25.95
N PHE A 126 -7.69 25.82 -24.65
CA PHE A 126 -7.32 24.50 -24.12
C PHE A 126 -8.32 24.03 -23.07
N CYS A 127 -8.81 22.79 -23.17
CA CYS A 127 -9.80 22.25 -22.25
C CYS A 127 -9.63 20.75 -22.00
N GLY A 128 -10.18 20.28 -20.88
CA GLY A 128 -10.11 18.87 -20.49
C GLY A 128 -8.74 18.45 -19.94
N GLU A 129 -8.40 17.16 -20.10
CA GLU A 129 -7.19 16.53 -19.55
C GLU A 129 -5.87 17.07 -20.16
N ILE A 130 -5.95 17.86 -21.24
CA ILE A 130 -4.76 18.50 -21.82
C ILE A 130 -4.16 19.58 -20.91
N LEU A 131 -4.93 20.12 -19.97
CA LEU A 131 -4.50 21.12 -19.01
C LEU A 131 -3.81 20.45 -17.82
N ASP A 132 -2.71 21.04 -17.35
CA ASP A 132 -2.02 20.61 -16.13
C ASP A 132 -2.76 21.17 -14.89
N VAL A 133 -3.74 20.40 -14.39
CA VAL A 133 -4.63 20.75 -13.26
C VAL A 133 -4.30 19.94 -12.01
#